data_AF-A0A967Z7M1-F1
#
_entry.id   AF-A0A967Z7M1-F1
#
_cell.length_a   1.000
_cell.length_b   1.000
_cell.length_c   1.000
_cell.angle_alpha   90.00
_cell.angle_beta   90.00
_cell.angle_gamma   90.00
#
_symmetry.space_group_name_H-M   'P 1'
#
loop_
_entity.id
_entity.type
_entity.pdbx_description
1 polymer ?
#
loop_
_entity_poly.entity_id
_entity_poly.type
_entity_poly.pdbx_seq_one_letter_code
_entity_poly.pdbx_strand_id
1 'polypeptide(L)'
;DEARELIQAVEDNLGKPKEVDFHAGVSYRHLLILRNRAYSDDVLCTPPHDALGVKISEILPRAKTSAAEFTVATLNKLILSSKKI
;
A
#
# COMPACT_ATOMS: atom_id res chain seq x y z
N ASP A 1 11.35 -4.64 17.84
CA ASP A 1 11.28 -5.03 16.41
C ASP A 1 11.14 -3.80 15.54
N GLU A 2 12.20 -3.44 14.83
CA GLU A 2 12.30 -2.25 13.97
C GLU A 2 11.15 -2.12 12.94
N ALA A 3 10.75 -3.24 12.31
CA ALA A 3 9.64 -3.24 11.36
C ALA A 3 8.30 -2.80 11.98
N ARG A 4 8.07 -3.09 13.26
CA ARG A 4 6.86 -2.66 13.97
C ARG A 4 6.87 -1.14 14.18
N GLU A 5 8.01 -0.56 14.52
CA GLU A 5 8.18 0.89 14.68
C GLU A 5 7.95 1.62 13.35
N LEU A 6 8.50 1.08 12.25
CA LEU A 6 8.27 1.64 10.91
C LEU A 6 6.80 1.59 10.49
N ILE A 7 6.12 0.46 10.71
CA ILE A 7 4.69 0.36 10.38
C ILE A 7 3.84 1.26 11.28
N GLN A 8 4.21 1.42 12.55
CA GLN A 8 3.53 2.38 13.42
C GLN A 8 3.72 3.81 12.93
N ALA A 9 4.91 4.20 12.49
CA ALA A 9 5.15 5.52 11.90
C ALA A 9 4.31 5.73 10.63
N VAL A 10 4.15 4.69 9.79
CA VAL A 10 3.27 4.74 8.62
C VAL A 10 1.80 4.92 9.03
N GLU A 11 1.33 4.19 10.04
CA GLU A 11 -0.03 4.37 10.60
C GLU A 11 -0.25 5.78 11.14
N ASP A 12 0.68 6.30 11.94
CA ASP A 12 0.56 7.62 12.56
C ASP A 12 0.51 8.76 11.54
N ASN A 13 1.16 8.59 10.38
CA ASN A 13 1.25 9.62 9.34
C ASN A 13 0.22 9.46 8.21
N LEU A 14 -0.12 8.22 7.82
CA LEU A 14 -0.97 7.93 6.65
C LEU A 14 -2.26 7.19 7.00
N GLY A 15 -2.35 6.64 8.21
CA GLY A 15 -3.53 5.98 8.71
C GLY A 15 -4.73 6.93 8.77
N LYS A 16 -5.90 6.36 8.53
CA LYS A 16 -7.19 7.02 8.63
C LYS A 16 -8.15 6.06 9.32
N PRO A 17 -8.44 6.27 10.61
CA PRO A 17 -9.28 5.35 11.36
C PRO A 17 -10.57 5.02 10.63
N LYS A 18 -10.83 3.71 10.44
CA LYS A 18 -12.00 3.17 9.72
C LYS A 18 -11.98 3.37 8.19
N GLU A 19 -10.90 3.84 7.59
CA GLU A 19 -10.78 3.97 6.12
C GLU A 19 -9.51 3.30 5.61
N VAL A 20 -8.36 3.58 6.25
CA VAL A 20 -7.04 3.07 5.90
C VAL A 20 -6.31 2.74 7.20
N ASP A 21 -6.04 1.47 7.46
CA ASP A 21 -5.39 1.04 8.69
C ASP A 21 -4.18 0.14 8.37
N PHE A 22 -3.04 0.43 8.97
CA PHE A 22 -1.80 -0.33 8.87
C PHE A 22 -1.56 -1.13 10.15
N HIS A 23 -1.27 -2.42 10.02
CA HIS A 23 -1.00 -3.30 11.15
C HIS A 23 0.33 -4.03 11.00
N ALA A 24 1.19 -3.88 12.01
CA ALA A 24 2.42 -4.63 12.09
C ALA A 24 2.13 -6.12 12.34
N GLY A 25 2.48 -6.98 11.38
CA GLY A 25 2.47 -8.44 11.56
C GLY A 25 3.84 -8.99 11.96
N VAL A 26 4.19 -10.16 11.42
CA VAL A 26 5.38 -10.94 11.81
C VAL A 26 6.42 -10.89 10.70
N SER A 27 7.68 -10.64 11.06
CA SER A 27 8.78 -10.47 10.11
C SER A 27 8.43 -9.36 9.10
N TYR A 28 8.54 -9.61 7.80
CA TYR A 28 8.24 -8.65 6.74
C TYR A 28 6.75 -8.58 6.36
N ARG A 29 5.88 -9.39 6.96
CA ARG A 29 4.46 -9.47 6.60
C ARG A 29 3.64 -8.55 7.48
N HIS A 30 3.21 -7.44 6.89
CA HIS A 30 2.32 -6.47 7.51
C HIS A 30 1.01 -6.40 6.72
N LEU A 31 -0.02 -5.78 7.31
CA LEU A 31 -1.34 -5.66 6.69
C LEU A 31 -1.67 -4.20 6.45
N LEU A 32 -2.21 -3.92 5.27
CA LEU A 32 -2.97 -2.71 4.95
C LEU A 32 -4.43 -3.12 4.81
N ILE A 33 -5.32 -2.44 5.51
CA ILE A 33 -6.75 -2.69 5.40
C ILE A 33 -7.45 -1.43 4.92
N LEU A 34 -8.23 -1.58 3.84
CA LEU A 34 -8.99 -0.51 3.21
C LEU A 34 -10.48 -0.76 3.43
N ARG A 35 -11.22 0.20 3.99
CA ARG A 35 -12.61 0.04 4.44
C ARG A 35 -13.50 1.21 4.02
N ASN A 36 -14.82 0.99 4.08
CA ASN A 36 -15.84 2.03 3.94
C ASN A 36 -15.81 2.83 2.62
N ARG A 37 -15.28 2.21 1.56
CA ARG A 37 -15.34 2.66 0.16
C ARG A 37 -15.50 1.43 -0.75
N ALA A 38 -15.84 1.67 -2.01
CA ALA A 38 -15.86 0.66 -3.07
C ALA A 38 -14.42 0.35 -3.55
N TYR A 39 -13.61 -0.26 -2.70
CA TYR A 39 -12.31 -0.80 -3.10
C TYR A 39 -12.52 -2.11 -3.88
N SER A 40 -11.87 -2.22 -5.02
CA SER A 40 -11.77 -3.46 -5.82
C SER A 40 -10.41 -4.12 -5.61
N ASP A 41 -10.40 -5.46 -5.62
CA ASP A 41 -9.24 -6.35 -5.61
C ASP A 41 -8.70 -6.66 -7.03
N ASP A 42 -9.31 -6.09 -8.08
CA ASP A 42 -8.84 -6.14 -9.48
C ASP A 42 -7.59 -5.26 -9.71
N VAL A 43 -6.61 -5.41 -8.83
CA VAL A 43 -5.34 -4.70 -8.82
C VAL A 43 -4.24 -5.63 -9.32
N LEU A 44 -3.39 -5.12 -10.21
CA LEU A 44 -2.16 -5.77 -10.63
C LEU A 44 -1.00 -5.16 -9.84
N CYS A 45 -0.32 -6.01 -9.07
CA CYS A 45 0.89 -5.65 -8.33
C CYS A 45 2.11 -6.32 -8.96
N THR A 46 3.27 -5.67 -8.90
CA THR A 46 4.53 -6.24 -9.35
C THR A 46 5.10 -7.18 -8.27
N PRO A 47 5.42 -8.44 -8.58
CA PRO A 47 6.07 -9.35 -7.64
C PRO A 47 7.44 -8.83 -7.19
N PRO A 48 7.89 -9.16 -5.96
CA PRO A 48 9.15 -8.63 -5.42
C PRO A 48 10.39 -9.05 -6.23
N HIS A 49 10.36 -10.20 -6.91
CA HIS A 49 11.47 -10.65 -7.76
C HIS A 49 11.60 -9.85 -9.06
N ASP A 50 10.51 -9.26 -9.56
CA ASP A 50 10.48 -8.43 -10.77
C ASP A 50 10.75 -6.94 -10.49
N ALA A 51 10.82 -6.54 -9.22
CA ALA A 51 10.99 -5.15 -8.81
C ALA A 51 12.46 -4.72 -8.65
N LEU A 52 13.40 -5.67 -8.67
CA LEU A 52 14.82 -5.42 -8.38
C LEU A 52 15.48 -4.60 -9.51
N GLY A 53 16.06 -3.44 -9.16
CA GLY A 53 16.75 -2.57 -10.11
C GLY A 53 15.82 -1.75 -11.03
N VAL A 54 14.50 -1.85 -10.83
CA VAL A 54 13.49 -1.15 -11.62
C VAL A 54 13.07 0.15 -10.92
N LYS A 55 12.76 1.20 -11.71
CA LYS A 55 12.25 2.45 -11.14
C LYS A 55 10.86 2.24 -10.54
N ILE A 56 10.60 2.86 -9.38
CA ILE A 56 9.31 2.74 -8.70
C ILE A 56 8.12 3.09 -9.61
N SER A 57 8.27 4.08 -10.49
CA SER A 57 7.23 4.50 -11.45
C SER A 57 6.76 3.40 -12.40
N GLU A 58 7.58 2.38 -12.64
CA GLU A 58 7.30 1.27 -13.55
C GLU A 58 6.61 0.10 -12.83
N ILE A 59 6.70 0.06 -11.50
CA ILE A 59 6.21 -1.05 -10.66
C ILE A 59 5.06 -0.67 -9.73
N LEU A 60 4.53 0.56 -9.86
CA LEU A 60 3.33 0.95 -9.13
C LEU A 60 2.13 0.06 -9.50
N PRO A 61 1.23 -0.23 -8.54
CA PRO A 61 -0.04 -0.89 -8.80
C PRO A 61 -0.79 -0.33 -10.00
N ARG A 62 -1.42 -1.22 -10.77
CA ARG A 62 -2.25 -0.88 -11.94
C ARG A 62 -3.64 -1.49 -11.83
N ALA A 63 -4.62 -0.80 -12.37
CA ALA A 63 -6.01 -1.28 -12.39
C ALA A 63 -6.18 -2.30 -13.52
N LYS A 64 -6.76 -3.47 -13.24
CA LYS A 64 -7.16 -4.42 -14.29
C LYS A 64 -8.48 -4.02 -14.94
N THR A 65 -9.33 -3.33 -14.18
CA THR A 65 -10.67 -2.87 -14.58
C THR A 65 -10.90 -1.44 -14.10
N SER A 66 -11.84 -0.71 -14.70
CA SER A 66 -12.16 0.66 -14.26
C SER A 66 -12.69 0.72 -12.83
N ALA A 67 -13.27 -0.37 -12.31
CA ALA A 67 -13.68 -0.47 -10.92
C ALA A 67 -12.50 -0.38 -9.92
N ALA A 68 -11.28 -0.72 -10.35
CA ALA A 68 -10.08 -0.68 -9.51
C ALA A 68 -9.28 0.64 -9.59
N GLU A 69 -9.66 1.57 -10.46
CA GLU A 69 -8.95 2.84 -10.63
C GLU A 69 -8.86 3.63 -9.32
N PHE A 70 -9.95 3.66 -8.54
CA PHE A 70 -9.97 4.32 -7.23
C PHE A 70 -9.05 3.63 -6.21
N THR A 71 -9.06 2.29 -6.16
CA THR A 71 -8.15 1.53 -5.30
C THR A 71 -6.70 1.83 -5.65
N VAL A 72 -6.36 1.78 -6.94
CA VAL A 72 -4.99 1.98 -7.42
C VAL A 72 -4.51 3.40 -7.19
N ALA A 73 -5.35 4.41 -7.41
CA ALA A 73 -5.02 5.79 -7.08
C ALA A 73 -4.73 5.95 -5.57
N THR A 74 -5.51 5.27 -4.73
CA THR A 74 -5.29 5.26 -3.27
C THR A 74 -3.97 4.59 -2.91
N LEU A 75 -3.71 3.39 -3.43
CA LEU A 75 -2.47 2.63 -3.18
C LEU A 75 -1.23 3.41 -3.65
N ASN A 76 -1.27 3.96 -4.86
CA ASN A 76 -0.16 4.74 -5.41
C ASN A 76 0.13 5.98 -4.56
N LYS A 77 -0.92 6.66 -4.07
CA LYS A 77 -0.75 7.78 -3.14
C LYS A 77 -0.09 7.33 -1.84
N LEU A 78 -0.53 6.23 -1.24
CA LEU A 78 0.05 5.71 0.01
C LEU A 78 1.53 5.34 -0.18
N ILE A 79 1.85 4.58 -1.24
CA ILE A 79 3.22 4.16 -1.58
C ILE A 79 4.16 5.35 -1.81
N LEU A 80 3.72 6.36 -2.57
CA LEU A 80 4.56 7.52 -2.85
C LEU A 80 4.71 8.44 -1.62
N SER A 81 3.67 8.49 -0.78
CA SER A 81 3.70 9.30 0.46
C SER A 81 4.59 8.67 1.52
N SER A 82 4.68 7.34 1.57
CA SER A 82 5.50 6.63 2.57
C SER A 82 7.00 6.90 2.41
N LYS A 83 7.46 7.40 1.25
CA LYS A 83 8.86 7.80 1.04
C LYS A 83 9.32 8.92 1.97
N LYS A 84 8.39 9.73 2.50
CA LYS A 84 8.69 10.91 3.32
C LYS A 84 8.66 10.63 4.83
N ILE A 85 8.35 9.40 5.20
CA ILE A 85 8.25 8.91 6.58
C ILE A 85 9.56 8.19 6.87
#